data_AF-A0A1U8JLZ3-F1
#
_entry.id   AF-A0A1U8JLZ3-F1
#
_cell.length_a   1.000
_cell.length_b   1.000
_cell.length_c   1.000
_cell.angle_alpha   90.00
_cell.angle_beta   90.00
_cell.angle_gamma   90.00
#
_symmetry.space_group_name_H-M   'P 1'
#
loop_
_entity.id
_entity.type
_entity.pdbx_description
1 polymer ?
#
loop_
_entity_poly.entity_id
_entity_poly.type
_entity_poly.pdbx_seq_one_letter_code
_entity_poly.pdbx_strand_id
1 'polypeptide(L)'
;MLDINLFREEKGHNPEIIRESQRRRFAKVEDVDAIIDLDKVYRQLLYDLENLRKEFNKINKQVAQLKIAKQDATETIAKTEEIKQKIAVKDTEVKDAWAVLKSKLEKIGNLVHDSAPISDDEANNAVIRTWGEKRSEPKLKNHVDLVELLGIADTKKGADVAGGRGFYLKGDGVRLNQALINFGLDFLEKRGYTALQTPFFMRKDVMAKCAQLAQFDEELYKVTGEGDDKYLIATAEQPLCAYHVDDWIQPSELPIRYAGFSSCFRKEAGSHGRDTLGIFRVHQFEKVEQFCITSPNGNDSWDMHEEMLKNSEEFYQELKLPYQIVAIVSGALNDAAAKKYDLEAWFPASQTYRELVSCSNCTDYQSRRLEIRYGQKKNNEQAKQYVHLLNSTLTATERTMCCILETYQKEDGVEIPEVLQPYMGGKSFLPFKTKPAPEAKGKKSKA
;
A
#
# COMPACT_ATOMS: atom_id res chain seq x y z
N MET A 1 -2.59 5.62 10.51
CA MET A 1 -2.50 5.65 11.98
C MET A 1 -3.90 5.72 12.56
N LEU A 2 -4.11 5.12 13.73
CA LEU A 2 -5.38 5.21 14.43
C LEU A 2 -5.61 6.59 15.05
N ASP A 3 -6.87 6.94 15.29
CA ASP A 3 -7.24 8.14 16.04
C ASP A 3 -6.83 8.01 17.51
N ILE A 4 -6.08 8.99 18.03
CA ILE A 4 -5.67 9.01 19.44
C ILE A 4 -6.86 9.00 20.41
N ASN A 5 -8.04 9.50 19.99
CA ASN A 5 -9.22 9.45 20.84
C ASN A 5 -9.69 8.01 21.11
N LEU A 6 -9.44 7.05 20.22
CA LEU A 6 -9.79 5.64 20.45
C LEU A 6 -9.07 5.05 21.68
N PHE A 7 -7.95 5.64 22.08
CA PHE A 7 -7.16 5.23 23.25
C PHE A 7 -7.67 5.85 24.57
N ARG A 8 -8.64 6.79 24.51
CA ARG A 8 -9.06 7.59 25.66
C ARG A 8 -10.41 7.13 26.21
N GLU A 9 -10.37 6.31 27.24
CA GLU A 9 -11.56 5.82 27.94
C GLU A 9 -12.36 6.96 28.59
N GLU A 10 -11.69 7.98 29.11
CA GLU A 10 -12.33 9.15 29.74
C GLU A 10 -13.14 10.01 28.76
N LYS A 11 -12.95 9.79 27.45
CA LYS A 11 -13.73 10.42 26.39
C LYS A 11 -14.87 9.53 25.87
N GLY A 12 -15.12 8.39 26.53
CA GLY A 12 -16.19 7.45 26.16
C GLY A 12 -15.81 6.45 25.07
N HIS A 13 -14.51 6.31 24.74
CA HIS A 13 -14.03 5.31 23.80
C HIS A 13 -13.64 4.00 24.52
N ASN A 14 -13.42 2.93 23.76
CA ASN A 14 -13.01 1.62 24.29
C ASN A 14 -11.65 1.20 23.72
N PRO A 15 -10.54 1.42 24.44
CA PRO A 15 -9.22 0.98 24.01
C PRO A 15 -9.06 -0.54 23.86
N GLU A 16 -9.97 -1.34 24.44
CA GLU A 16 -9.93 -2.80 24.30
C GLU A 16 -10.10 -3.25 22.85
N ILE A 17 -10.82 -2.48 22.02
CA ILE A 17 -10.93 -2.76 20.58
C ILE A 17 -9.55 -2.74 19.91
N ILE A 18 -8.67 -1.83 20.33
CA ILE A 18 -7.31 -1.73 19.82
C ILE A 18 -6.46 -2.88 20.35
N ARG A 19 -6.59 -3.22 21.64
CA ARG A 19 -5.90 -4.37 22.26
C ARG A 19 -6.27 -5.68 21.57
N GLU A 20 -7.55 -5.89 21.30
CA GLU A 20 -8.03 -7.07 20.60
C GLU A 20 -7.51 -7.12 19.16
N SER A 21 -7.51 -5.99 18.45
CA SER A 21 -6.90 -5.93 17.12
C SER A 21 -5.40 -6.26 17.15
N GLN A 22 -4.65 -5.80 18.16
CA GLN A 22 -3.24 -6.16 18.34
C GLN A 22 -3.07 -7.66 18.60
N ARG A 23 -3.91 -8.28 19.44
CA ARG A 23 -3.90 -9.74 19.66
C ARG A 23 -4.14 -10.50 18.36
N ARG A 24 -5.14 -10.09 17.57
CA ARG A 24 -5.43 -10.69 16.26
C ARG A 24 -4.28 -10.53 15.28
N ARG A 25 -3.53 -9.44 15.33
CA ARG A 25 -2.30 -9.22 14.55
C ARG A 25 -1.06 -9.92 15.10
N PHE A 26 -1.17 -10.67 16.22
CA PHE A 26 -0.02 -11.26 16.92
C PHE A 26 1.03 -10.21 17.36
N ALA A 27 0.57 -8.97 17.54
CA ALA A 27 1.37 -7.84 17.95
C ALA A 27 1.28 -7.62 19.47
N LYS A 28 2.21 -6.84 20.01
CA LYS A 28 2.29 -6.55 21.45
C LYS A 28 1.10 -5.69 21.89
N VAL A 29 0.35 -6.18 22.87
CA VAL A 29 -0.80 -5.46 23.43
C VAL A 29 -0.33 -4.31 24.32
N GLU A 30 0.84 -4.46 24.94
CA GLU A 30 1.44 -3.50 25.87
C GLU A 30 1.80 -2.17 25.20
N ASP A 31 1.98 -2.16 23.88
CA ASP A 31 2.19 -0.92 23.12
C ASP A 31 0.95 -0.01 23.19
N VAL A 32 -0.27 -0.56 23.34
CA VAL A 32 -1.50 0.23 23.54
C VAL A 32 -1.46 0.94 24.89
N ASP A 33 -1.09 0.25 25.95
CA ASP A 33 -1.01 0.84 27.30
C ASP A 33 0.09 1.89 27.39
N ALA A 34 1.24 1.64 26.77
CA ALA A 34 2.32 2.63 26.66
C ALA A 34 1.86 3.91 25.94
N ILE A 35 1.06 3.80 24.88
CA ILE A 35 0.48 4.96 24.19
C ILE A 35 -0.49 5.72 25.08
N ILE A 36 -1.35 5.02 25.83
CA ILE A 36 -2.29 5.63 26.78
C ILE A 36 -1.54 6.46 27.82
N ASP A 37 -0.46 5.93 28.39
CA ASP A 37 0.32 6.64 29.41
C ASP A 37 1.10 7.82 28.82
N LEU A 38 1.70 7.66 27.62
CA LEU A 38 2.33 8.77 26.90
C LEU A 38 1.32 9.88 26.57
N ASP A 39 0.08 9.53 26.21
CA ASP A 39 -0.99 10.50 25.95
C ASP A 39 -1.40 11.26 27.22
N LYS A 40 -1.46 10.60 28.39
CA LYS A 40 -1.71 11.27 29.67
C LYS A 40 -0.63 12.29 29.99
N VAL A 41 0.65 11.91 29.83
CA VAL A 41 1.79 12.81 30.05
C VAL A 41 1.73 13.99 29.08
N TYR A 42 1.52 13.73 27.79
CA TYR A 42 1.40 14.77 26.77
C TYR A 42 0.28 15.78 27.11
N ARG A 43 -0.91 15.30 27.49
CA ARG A 43 -2.03 16.16 27.85
C ARG A 43 -1.79 16.96 29.13
N GLN A 44 -1.13 16.37 30.12
CA GLN A 44 -0.77 17.10 31.34
C GLN A 44 0.21 18.25 31.01
N LEU A 45 1.24 17.98 30.21
CA LEU A 45 2.18 19.02 29.77
C LEU A 45 1.49 20.12 28.96
N LEU A 46 0.53 19.75 28.11
CA LEU A 46 -0.27 20.70 27.33
C LEU A 46 -1.14 21.58 28.24
N TYR A 47 -1.78 20.98 29.25
CA TYR A 47 -2.57 21.72 30.25
C TYR A 47 -1.69 22.69 31.05
N ASP A 48 -0.51 22.26 31.49
CA ASP A 48 0.44 23.10 32.22
C ASP A 48 0.92 24.29 31.35
N LEU A 49 1.21 24.04 30.07
CA LEU A 49 1.56 25.08 29.10
C LEU A 49 0.44 26.11 28.92
N GLU A 50 -0.81 25.66 28.83
CA GLU A 50 -1.97 26.55 28.73
C GLU A 50 -2.15 27.40 29.99
N ASN A 51 -1.91 26.84 31.18
CA ASN A 51 -1.97 27.58 32.43
C ASN A 51 -0.88 28.64 32.52
N LEU A 52 0.36 28.32 32.12
CA LEU A 52 1.44 29.30 32.03
C LEU A 52 1.11 30.43 31.05
N ARG A 53 0.50 30.12 29.89
CA ARG A 53 0.03 31.13 28.93
C ARG A 53 -1.09 32.00 29.49
N LYS A 54 -2.03 31.42 30.25
CA LYS A 54 -3.08 32.18 30.95
C LYS A 54 -2.50 33.11 32.01
N GLU A 55 -1.54 32.62 32.79
CA GLU A 55 -0.84 33.40 33.81
C GLU A 55 -0.05 34.56 33.19
N PHE A 56 0.71 34.29 32.12
CA PHE A 56 1.41 35.29 31.33
C PHE A 56 0.46 36.41 30.86
N ASN A 57 -0.68 36.03 30.26
CA ASN A 57 -1.67 37.00 29.78
C ASN A 57 -2.27 37.84 30.92
N LYS A 58 -2.46 37.25 32.10
CA LYS A 58 -2.95 37.96 33.30
C LYS A 58 -1.91 38.98 33.78
N ILE A 59 -0.65 38.59 33.91
CA ILE A 59 0.44 39.46 34.37
C ILE A 59 0.72 40.56 33.34
N ASN A 60 0.69 40.24 32.05
CA ASN A 60 0.88 41.23 30.99
C ASN A 60 -0.23 42.30 31.00
N LYS A 61 -1.48 41.92 31.30
CA LYS A 61 -2.57 42.90 31.53
C LYS A 61 -2.30 43.77 32.76
N GLN A 62 -1.76 43.21 33.85
CA GLN A 62 -1.37 43.99 35.03
C GLN A 62 -0.24 44.98 34.73
N VAL A 63 0.78 44.58 33.96
CA VAL A 63 1.85 45.48 33.49
C VAL A 63 1.28 46.66 32.71
N ALA A 64 0.33 46.41 31.79
CA ALA A 64 -0.33 47.46 31.03
C ALA A 64 -1.11 48.43 31.94
N GLN A 65 -1.84 47.91 32.93
CA GLN A 65 -2.57 48.73 33.90
C GLN A 65 -1.64 49.60 34.75
N LEU A 66 -0.54 49.05 35.28
CA LEU A 66 0.46 49.79 36.06
C LEU A 66 1.12 50.90 35.25
N LYS A 67 1.46 50.63 33.97
CA LYS A 67 2.01 51.64 33.06
C LYS A 67 1.02 52.77 32.77
N ILE A 68 -0.26 52.46 32.55
CA ILE A 68 -1.31 53.48 32.37
C ILE A 68 -1.47 54.33 33.64
N ALA A 69 -1.42 53.69 34.81
CA ALA A 69 -1.50 54.36 36.12
C ALA A 69 -0.21 55.09 36.52
N LYS A 70 0.85 55.07 35.70
CA LYS A 70 2.18 55.63 35.98
C LYS A 70 2.82 55.10 37.29
N GLN A 71 2.53 53.84 37.63
CA GLN A 71 3.11 53.14 38.79
C GLN A 71 4.33 52.31 38.36
N ASP A 72 5.20 51.98 39.32
CA ASP A 72 6.36 51.11 39.05
C ASP A 72 5.90 49.70 38.67
N ALA A 73 6.35 49.24 37.51
CA ALA A 73 6.04 47.93 36.96
C ALA A 73 7.27 47.00 36.90
N THR A 74 8.43 47.43 37.42
CA THR A 74 9.72 46.74 37.24
C THR A 74 9.68 45.28 37.71
N GLU A 75 9.13 45.02 38.90
CA GLU A 75 8.99 43.65 39.44
C GLU A 75 8.01 42.80 38.62
N THR A 76 6.92 43.40 38.14
CA THR A 76 5.90 42.69 37.35
C THR A 76 6.41 42.38 35.94
N ILE A 77 7.26 43.25 35.38
CA ILE A 77 7.99 43.01 34.12
C ILE A 77 8.98 41.86 34.29
N ALA A 78 9.73 41.80 35.40
CA ALA A 78 10.65 40.69 35.66
C ALA A 78 9.91 39.33 35.74
N LYS A 79 8.76 39.27 36.42
CA LYS A 79 7.89 38.08 36.46
C LYS A 79 7.40 37.66 35.06
N THR A 80 7.19 38.63 34.18
CA THR A 80 6.78 38.37 32.79
C THR A 80 7.88 37.64 32.01
N GLU A 81 9.14 38.03 32.19
CA GLU A 81 10.30 37.36 31.56
C GLU A 81 10.54 35.96 32.12
N GLU A 82 10.39 35.77 33.43
CA GLU A 82 10.48 34.44 34.06
C GLU A 82 9.43 33.46 33.48
N ILE A 83 8.18 33.92 33.34
CA ILE A 83 7.12 33.08 32.78
C ILE A 83 7.34 32.80 31.29
N LYS A 84 7.88 33.75 30.51
CA LYS A 84 8.25 33.48 29.11
C LYS A 84 9.28 32.35 29.01
N GLN A 85 10.28 32.32 29.89
CA GLN A 85 11.26 31.24 29.92
C GLN A 85 10.61 29.90 30.27
N LYS A 86 9.73 29.87 31.28
CA LYS A 86 8.95 28.66 31.63
C LYS A 86 8.08 28.17 30.48
N ILE A 87 7.42 29.08 29.75
CA ILE A 87 6.65 28.76 28.55
C ILE A 87 7.55 28.14 27.47
N ALA A 88 8.72 28.71 27.20
CA ALA A 88 9.64 28.19 26.18
C ALA A 88 10.16 26.78 26.50
N VAL A 89 10.50 26.53 27.76
CA VAL A 89 10.87 25.18 28.24
C VAL A 89 9.70 24.21 28.07
N LYS A 90 8.51 24.58 28.58
CA LYS A 90 7.33 23.71 28.53
C LYS A 90 6.86 23.45 27.09
N ASP A 91 7.01 24.42 26.18
CA ASP A 91 6.70 24.25 24.76
C ASP A 91 7.60 23.20 24.09
N THR A 92 8.89 23.17 24.46
CA THR A 92 9.83 22.13 24.04
C THR A 92 9.41 20.76 24.60
N GLU A 93 9.12 20.67 25.90
CA GLU A 93 8.67 19.41 26.53
C GLU A 93 7.39 18.85 25.87
N VAL A 94 6.43 19.72 25.53
CA VAL A 94 5.20 19.33 24.81
C VAL A 94 5.52 18.79 23.42
N LYS A 95 6.44 19.43 22.68
CA LYS A 95 6.87 18.98 21.34
C LYS A 95 7.56 17.62 21.41
N ASP A 96 8.45 17.42 22.37
CA ASP A 96 9.18 16.17 22.54
C ASP A 96 8.24 15.03 22.96
N ALA A 97 7.35 15.29 23.92
CA ALA A 97 6.33 14.33 24.34
C ALA A 97 5.41 13.93 23.17
N TRP A 98 5.01 14.90 22.34
CA TRP A 98 4.22 14.62 21.13
C TRP A 98 4.99 13.77 20.12
N ALA A 99 6.27 14.07 19.87
CA ALA A 99 7.10 13.31 18.94
C ALA A 99 7.23 11.84 19.37
N VAL A 100 7.48 11.60 20.67
CA VAL A 100 7.54 10.25 21.24
C VAL A 100 6.20 9.53 21.10
N LEU A 101 5.10 10.16 21.53
CA LEU A 101 3.75 9.60 21.40
C LEU A 101 3.41 9.25 19.96
N LYS A 102 3.64 10.19 19.03
CA LYS A 102 3.35 10.02 17.61
C LYS A 102 4.14 8.85 17.02
N SER A 103 5.44 8.73 17.32
CA SER A 103 6.28 7.64 16.82
C SER A 103 5.81 6.25 17.27
N LYS A 104 5.17 6.16 18.44
CA LYS A 104 4.56 4.93 18.96
C LYS A 104 3.20 4.67 18.31
N LEU A 105 2.36 5.70 18.22
CA LEU A 105 1.06 5.61 17.56
C LEU A 105 1.17 5.18 16.09
N GLU A 106 2.24 5.59 15.40
CA GLU A 106 2.50 5.21 14.01
C GLU A 106 2.86 3.73 13.83
N LYS A 107 3.18 3.00 14.89
CA LYS A 107 3.47 1.56 14.84
C LYS A 107 2.27 0.67 15.12
N ILE A 108 1.15 1.26 15.53
CA ILE A 108 -0.09 0.50 15.71
C ILE A 108 -0.74 0.33 14.35
N GLY A 109 -0.99 -0.92 13.97
CA GLY A 109 -1.69 -1.28 12.74
C GLY A 109 -3.15 -0.84 12.78
N ASN A 110 -3.78 -0.85 11.60
CA ASN A 110 -5.20 -0.57 11.45
C ASN A 110 -6.05 -1.61 12.21
N LEU A 111 -7.28 -1.26 12.54
CA LEU A 111 -8.20 -2.19 13.16
C LEU A 111 -8.52 -3.32 12.18
N VAL A 112 -8.29 -4.56 12.61
CA VAL A 112 -8.59 -5.74 11.80
C VAL A 112 -10.11 -5.92 11.71
N HIS A 113 -10.63 -6.01 10.49
CA HIS A 113 -12.06 -6.26 10.27
C HIS A 113 -12.48 -7.63 10.82
N ASP A 114 -13.67 -7.75 11.42
CA ASP A 114 -14.13 -8.98 12.10
C ASP A 114 -14.17 -10.21 11.19
N SER A 115 -14.35 -10.01 9.88
CA SER A 115 -14.34 -11.11 8.92
C SER A 115 -12.94 -11.60 8.49
N ALA A 116 -11.85 -10.96 8.95
CA ALA A 116 -10.51 -11.39 8.59
C ALA A 116 -10.12 -12.65 9.40
N PRO A 117 -9.62 -13.72 8.74
CA PRO A 117 -9.27 -14.96 9.41
C PRO A 117 -8.11 -14.73 10.39
N ILE A 118 -8.18 -15.34 11.58
CA ILE A 118 -7.20 -15.11 12.65
C ILE A 118 -6.13 -16.21 12.60
N SER A 119 -4.94 -15.85 12.12
CA SER A 119 -3.74 -16.71 12.10
C SER A 119 -2.48 -15.87 11.85
N ASP A 120 -1.33 -16.40 12.27
CA ASP A 120 0.00 -15.84 12.00
C ASP A 120 0.73 -16.59 10.89
N ASP A 121 0.03 -17.50 10.21
CA ASP A 121 0.58 -18.35 9.16
C ASP A 121 -0.27 -18.19 7.88
N GLU A 122 0.35 -17.69 6.81
CA GLU A 122 -0.27 -17.51 5.49
C GLU A 122 -0.76 -18.83 4.90
N ALA A 123 -0.25 -19.99 5.34
CA ALA A 123 -0.80 -21.28 4.95
C ALA A 123 -2.27 -21.48 5.38
N ASN A 124 -2.74 -20.68 6.35
CA ASN A 124 -4.12 -20.65 6.82
C ASN A 124 -4.97 -19.56 6.16
N ASN A 125 -4.49 -18.92 5.09
CA ASN A 125 -5.31 -18.04 4.27
C ASN A 125 -6.58 -18.78 3.81
N ALA A 126 -7.74 -18.18 4.01
CA ALA A 126 -9.02 -18.84 3.74
C ALA A 126 -9.35 -18.71 2.25
N VAL A 127 -9.52 -19.83 1.55
CA VAL A 127 -10.04 -19.83 0.17
C VAL A 127 -11.52 -19.46 0.20
N ILE A 128 -11.86 -18.32 -0.40
CA ILE A 128 -13.22 -17.77 -0.39
C ILE A 128 -13.98 -18.22 -1.65
N ARG A 129 -13.32 -18.18 -2.81
CA ARG A 129 -13.90 -18.54 -4.11
C ARG A 129 -12.83 -19.10 -5.05
N THR A 130 -13.25 -19.85 -6.06
CA THR A 130 -12.41 -20.33 -7.15
C THR A 130 -13.12 -20.10 -8.49
N TRP A 131 -12.34 -19.93 -9.56
CA TRP A 131 -12.88 -19.75 -10.90
C TRP A 131 -11.96 -20.37 -11.97
N GLY A 132 -12.57 -20.88 -13.05
CA GLY A 132 -11.88 -21.41 -14.21
C GLY A 132 -11.44 -22.87 -14.09
N GLU A 133 -11.10 -23.48 -15.22
CA GLU A 133 -10.63 -24.87 -15.30
C GLU A 133 -9.10 -24.93 -15.29
N LYS A 134 -8.52 -25.65 -14.33
CA LYS A 134 -7.07 -25.79 -14.19
C LYS A 134 -6.50 -26.74 -15.23
N ARG A 135 -5.49 -26.29 -15.99
CA ARG A 135 -4.61 -27.20 -16.76
C ARG A 135 -3.72 -27.99 -15.81
N SER A 136 -3.61 -29.30 -16.01
CA SER A 136 -2.86 -30.19 -15.11
C SER A 136 -2.12 -31.31 -15.82
N GLU A 137 -2.07 -31.28 -17.15
CA GLU A 137 -1.32 -32.25 -17.93
C GLU A 137 0.18 -32.17 -17.60
N PRO A 138 0.87 -33.33 -17.58
CA PRO A 138 2.29 -33.36 -17.22
C PRO A 138 3.17 -32.73 -18.32
N LYS A 139 4.39 -32.34 -17.95
CA LYS A 139 5.44 -31.82 -18.86
C LYS A 139 5.15 -30.47 -19.51
N LEU A 140 4.23 -29.68 -18.95
CA LEU A 140 4.11 -28.26 -19.31
C LEU A 140 5.40 -27.51 -18.96
N LYS A 141 5.79 -26.59 -19.84
CA LYS A 141 6.97 -25.74 -19.64
C LYS A 141 6.60 -24.62 -18.67
N ASN A 142 7.51 -24.28 -17.77
CA ASN A 142 7.34 -23.12 -16.91
C ASN A 142 7.60 -21.83 -17.71
N HIS A 143 7.17 -20.69 -17.16
CA HIS A 143 7.35 -19.40 -17.82
C HIS A 143 8.81 -19.02 -18.05
N VAL A 144 9.77 -19.50 -17.25
CA VAL A 144 11.20 -19.23 -17.43
C VAL A 144 11.68 -19.79 -18.77
N ASP A 145 11.37 -21.05 -19.04
CA ASP A 145 11.70 -21.72 -20.30
C ASP A 145 10.95 -21.08 -21.48
N LEU A 146 9.67 -20.76 -21.30
CA LEU A 146 8.83 -20.18 -22.35
C LEU A 146 9.32 -18.78 -22.78
N VAL A 147 9.77 -17.96 -21.83
CA VAL A 147 10.35 -16.64 -22.12
C VAL A 147 11.58 -16.75 -23.02
N GLU A 148 12.44 -17.74 -22.76
CA GLU A 148 13.63 -18.01 -23.58
C GLU A 148 13.27 -18.57 -24.95
N LEU A 149 12.39 -19.58 -25.01
CA LEU A 149 11.96 -20.22 -26.26
C LEU A 149 11.31 -19.24 -27.23
N LEU A 150 10.50 -18.30 -26.72
CA LEU A 150 9.88 -17.24 -27.51
C LEU A 150 10.84 -16.09 -27.83
N GLY A 151 11.96 -15.99 -27.12
CA GLY A 151 12.90 -14.88 -27.22
C GLY A 151 12.27 -13.53 -26.90
N ILE A 152 11.36 -13.50 -25.92
CA ILE A 152 10.58 -12.31 -25.52
C ILE A 152 11.18 -11.56 -24.33
N ALA A 153 12.13 -12.17 -23.61
CA ALA A 153 12.98 -11.47 -22.67
C ALA A 153 14.42 -11.98 -22.69
N ASP A 154 15.33 -11.21 -22.12
CA ASP A 154 16.74 -11.53 -21.95
C ASP A 154 17.17 -11.28 -20.50
N THR A 155 17.04 -12.31 -19.67
CA THR A 155 17.39 -12.25 -18.24
C THR A 155 18.90 -12.31 -18.03
N LYS A 156 19.65 -12.97 -18.93
CA LYS A 156 21.11 -13.01 -18.88
C LYS A 156 21.71 -11.63 -19.14
N LYS A 157 21.33 -10.97 -20.23
CA LYS A 157 21.80 -9.62 -20.53
C LYS A 157 21.27 -8.59 -19.55
N GLY A 158 20.07 -8.79 -19.00
CA GLY A 158 19.57 -7.99 -17.90
C GLY A 158 20.44 -8.12 -16.65
N ALA A 159 20.82 -9.34 -16.29
CA ALA A 159 21.69 -9.59 -15.14
C ALA A 159 23.10 -9.02 -15.31
N ASP A 160 23.66 -9.10 -16.52
CA ASP A 160 24.97 -8.48 -16.85
C ASP A 160 24.96 -6.95 -16.61
N VAL A 161 23.81 -6.29 -16.75
CA VAL A 161 23.67 -4.81 -16.67
C VAL A 161 23.18 -4.33 -15.30
N ALA A 162 22.15 -4.96 -14.74
CA ALA A 162 21.46 -4.50 -13.53
C ALA A 162 21.68 -5.41 -12.31
N GLY A 163 22.43 -6.50 -12.46
CA GLY A 163 22.58 -7.53 -11.43
C GLY A 163 21.41 -8.52 -11.38
N GLY A 164 21.39 -9.39 -10.37
CA GLY A 164 20.34 -10.40 -10.22
C GLY A 164 18.93 -9.82 -10.34
N ARG A 165 18.00 -10.60 -10.93
CA ARG A 165 16.63 -10.18 -11.25
C ARG A 165 16.50 -9.05 -12.31
N GLY A 166 17.60 -8.62 -12.93
CA GLY A 166 17.57 -7.75 -14.11
C GLY A 166 17.14 -8.51 -15.37
N PHE A 167 16.37 -7.86 -16.24
CA PHE A 167 15.91 -8.42 -17.52
C PHE A 167 15.73 -7.31 -18.57
N TYR A 168 15.78 -7.70 -19.84
CA TYR A 168 15.23 -6.91 -20.94
C TYR A 168 13.98 -7.59 -21.49
N LEU A 169 12.87 -6.87 -21.70
CA LEU A 169 11.83 -7.36 -22.61
C LEU A 169 12.27 -7.09 -24.07
N LYS A 170 11.91 -7.99 -24.99
CA LYS A 170 12.26 -7.92 -26.41
C LYS A 170 11.06 -8.23 -27.31
N GLY A 171 10.95 -7.52 -28.43
CA GLY A 171 9.98 -7.81 -29.48
C GLY A 171 8.56 -7.98 -28.94
N ASP A 172 7.98 -9.17 -29.13
CA ASP A 172 6.62 -9.48 -28.68
C ASP A 172 6.45 -9.48 -27.16
N GLY A 173 7.51 -9.61 -26.37
CA GLY A 173 7.46 -9.42 -24.92
C GLY A 173 7.16 -7.97 -24.52
N VAL A 174 7.78 -7.01 -25.22
CA VAL A 174 7.47 -5.58 -25.04
C VAL A 174 6.03 -5.31 -25.45
N ARG A 175 5.58 -5.87 -26.58
CA ARG A 175 4.21 -5.69 -27.07
C ARG A 175 3.18 -6.30 -26.12
N LEU A 176 3.43 -7.49 -25.57
CA LEU A 176 2.51 -8.14 -24.64
C LEU A 176 2.40 -7.37 -23.33
N ASN A 177 3.51 -6.83 -22.81
CA ASN A 177 3.49 -5.95 -21.65
C ASN A 177 2.63 -4.71 -21.91
N GLN A 178 2.87 -4.02 -23.03
CA GLN A 178 2.06 -2.86 -23.43
C GLN A 178 0.59 -3.21 -23.69
N ALA A 179 0.30 -4.40 -24.21
CA ALA A 179 -1.07 -4.86 -24.42
C ALA A 179 -1.82 -5.03 -23.10
N LEU A 180 -1.18 -5.60 -22.08
CA LEU A 180 -1.77 -5.74 -20.75
C LEU A 180 -2.02 -4.38 -20.08
N ILE A 181 -1.09 -3.43 -20.22
CA ILE A 181 -1.25 -2.07 -19.68
C ILE A 181 -2.47 -1.40 -20.32
N ASN A 182 -2.52 -1.36 -21.66
CA ASN A 182 -3.60 -0.67 -22.37
C ASN A 182 -4.96 -1.36 -22.18
N PHE A 183 -4.99 -2.70 -22.20
CA PHE A 183 -6.21 -3.43 -21.88
C PHE A 183 -6.69 -3.13 -20.46
N GLY A 184 -5.78 -3.09 -19.47
CA GLY A 184 -6.11 -2.76 -18.09
C GLY A 184 -6.66 -1.35 -17.91
N LEU A 185 -6.06 -0.35 -18.56
CA LEU A 185 -6.54 1.03 -18.52
C LEU A 185 -7.92 1.14 -19.18
N ASP A 186 -8.09 0.62 -20.41
CA ASP A 186 -9.37 0.63 -21.12
C ASP A 186 -10.47 -0.09 -20.33
N PHE A 187 -10.11 -1.18 -19.64
CA PHE A 187 -11.03 -1.97 -18.82
C PHE A 187 -11.57 -1.17 -17.62
N LEU A 188 -10.72 -0.38 -16.95
CA LEU A 188 -11.11 0.45 -15.81
C LEU A 188 -11.78 1.77 -16.24
N GLU A 189 -11.36 2.38 -17.34
CA GLU A 189 -12.00 3.60 -17.86
C GLU A 189 -13.47 3.35 -18.23
N LYS A 190 -13.78 2.20 -18.83
CA LYS A 190 -15.18 1.76 -19.07
C LYS A 190 -16.01 1.61 -17.79
N ARG A 191 -15.35 1.53 -16.64
CA ARG A 191 -15.94 1.42 -15.29
C ARG A 191 -15.86 2.74 -14.51
N GLY A 192 -15.57 3.86 -15.20
CA GLY A 192 -15.58 5.20 -14.61
C GLY A 192 -14.34 5.55 -13.80
N TYR A 193 -13.24 4.80 -13.95
CA TYR A 193 -11.95 5.18 -13.40
C TYR A 193 -11.27 6.23 -14.28
N THR A 194 -10.58 7.18 -13.67
CA THR A 194 -9.72 8.13 -14.38
C THR A 194 -8.31 7.53 -14.51
N ALA A 195 -7.81 7.35 -15.74
CA ALA A 195 -6.42 6.93 -15.94
C ALA A 195 -5.43 7.99 -15.46
N LEU A 196 -4.43 7.57 -14.69
CA LEU A 196 -3.42 8.46 -14.14
C LEU A 196 -2.04 7.81 -14.20
N GLN A 197 -1.08 8.48 -14.83
CA GLN A 197 0.33 8.13 -14.70
C GLN A 197 0.93 8.90 -13.52
N THR A 198 1.53 8.18 -12.57
CA THR A 198 2.06 8.79 -11.35
C THR A 198 3.53 9.19 -11.51
N PRO A 199 4.06 10.14 -10.72
CA PRO A 199 5.51 10.30 -10.57
C PRO A 199 6.13 9.00 -10.03
N PHE A 200 7.29 8.59 -10.56
CA PHE A 200 7.95 7.33 -10.16
C PHE A 200 8.90 7.48 -8.98
N PHE A 201 9.04 8.70 -8.45
CA PHE A 201 9.77 8.99 -7.24
C PHE A 201 9.00 9.99 -6.38
N MET A 202 9.12 9.86 -5.06
CA MET A 202 8.51 10.74 -4.08
C MET A 202 9.58 11.33 -3.17
N ARG A 203 9.36 12.57 -2.71
CA ARG A 203 10.20 13.16 -1.65
C ARG A 203 10.09 12.32 -0.38
N LYS A 204 11.19 12.23 0.38
CA LYS A 204 11.26 11.45 1.63
C LYS A 204 10.14 11.79 2.62
N ASP A 205 9.86 13.08 2.81
CA ASP A 205 8.83 13.57 3.74
C ASP A 205 7.41 13.12 3.33
N VAL A 206 7.12 13.08 2.03
CA VAL A 206 5.83 12.63 1.49
C VAL A 206 5.72 11.10 1.54
N MET A 207 6.78 10.39 1.15
CA MET A 207 6.83 8.93 1.21
C MET A 207 6.62 8.43 2.64
N ALA A 208 7.20 9.10 3.64
CA ALA A 208 7.05 8.75 5.05
C ALA A 208 5.60 8.86 5.58
N LYS A 209 4.72 9.60 4.89
CA LYS A 209 3.29 9.65 5.24
C LYS A 209 2.50 8.45 4.69
N CYS A 210 2.98 7.84 3.60
CA CYS A 210 2.29 6.76 2.88
C CYS A 210 2.84 5.36 3.23
N ALA A 211 4.16 5.23 3.30
CA ALA A 211 4.85 3.97 3.52
C ALA A 211 5.12 3.70 5.01
N GLN A 212 5.16 2.43 5.37
CA GLN A 212 5.56 1.96 6.69
C GLN A 212 7.09 1.99 6.83
N LEU A 213 7.59 2.10 8.06
CA LEU A 213 9.02 2.17 8.33
C LEU A 213 9.78 0.95 7.77
N ALA A 214 9.23 -0.27 7.94
CA ALA A 214 9.84 -1.50 7.42
C ALA A 214 10.03 -1.47 5.89
N GLN A 215 9.11 -0.82 5.16
CA GLN A 215 9.19 -0.71 3.70
C GLN A 215 10.39 0.12 3.24
N PHE A 216 10.86 1.09 4.03
CA PHE A 216 12.06 1.88 3.66
C PHE A 216 13.31 0.99 3.57
N ASP A 217 13.44 0.05 4.50
CA ASP A 217 14.59 -0.84 4.57
C ASP A 217 14.46 -1.95 3.52
N GLU A 218 13.31 -2.60 3.45
CA GLU A 218 13.10 -3.84 2.71
C GLU A 218 12.67 -3.67 1.24
N GLU A 219 11.91 -2.62 0.92
CA GLU A 219 11.25 -2.49 -0.38
C GLU A 219 11.79 -1.30 -1.19
N LEU A 220 11.97 -0.13 -0.57
CA LEU A 220 12.15 1.13 -1.30
C LEU A 220 13.60 1.42 -1.67
N TYR A 221 13.85 1.68 -2.96
CA TYR A 221 15.12 2.25 -3.42
C TYR A 221 15.19 3.75 -3.12
N LYS A 222 16.29 4.18 -2.50
CA LYS A 222 16.56 5.58 -2.19
C LYS A 222 17.36 6.23 -3.34
N VAL A 223 16.93 7.41 -3.76
CA VAL A 223 17.65 8.26 -4.71
C VAL A 223 18.27 9.43 -3.93
N THR A 224 19.61 9.47 -3.94
CA THR A 224 20.42 10.49 -3.26
C THR A 224 21.21 11.31 -4.27
N GLY A 225 21.44 12.60 -4.00
CA GLY A 225 22.22 13.48 -4.86
C GLY A 225 22.24 14.92 -4.31
N GLU A 226 22.48 15.90 -5.18
CA GLU A 226 22.29 17.32 -4.81
C GLU A 226 20.79 17.62 -4.63
N GLY A 227 20.41 18.10 -3.44
CA GLY A 227 19.04 18.39 -3.05
C GLY A 227 18.40 17.31 -2.17
N ASP A 228 17.07 17.36 -2.06
CA ASP A 228 16.33 16.49 -1.13
C ASP A 228 16.33 15.01 -1.59
N ASP A 229 16.53 14.13 -0.60
CA ASP A 229 16.36 12.68 -0.71
C ASP A 229 14.99 12.31 -1.29
N LYS A 230 14.98 11.40 -2.25
CA LYS A 230 13.76 10.83 -2.84
C LYS A 230 13.79 9.32 -2.76
N TYR A 231 12.64 8.69 -2.99
CA TYR A 231 12.49 7.25 -3.06
C TYR A 231 11.76 6.87 -4.33
N LEU A 232 12.22 5.84 -5.04
CA LEU A 232 11.45 5.22 -6.11
C LEU A 232 10.21 4.55 -5.51
N ILE A 233 9.09 4.60 -6.24
CA ILE A 233 7.83 4.03 -5.76
C ILE A 233 7.83 2.50 -5.91
N ALA A 234 7.27 1.79 -4.94
CA ALA A 234 7.04 0.34 -5.00
C ALA A 234 5.69 -0.03 -5.63
N THR A 235 4.82 0.96 -5.82
CA THR A 235 3.46 0.86 -6.37
C THR A 235 2.91 2.27 -6.67
N ALA A 236 2.05 2.41 -7.68
CA ALA A 236 1.30 3.65 -7.95
C ALA A 236 0.42 4.09 -6.77
N GLU A 237 0.04 3.17 -5.87
CA GLU A 237 -0.70 3.47 -4.64
C GLU A 237 -0.02 4.57 -3.82
N GLN A 238 1.31 4.55 -3.67
CA GLN A 238 2.04 5.50 -2.84
C GLN A 238 1.85 6.96 -3.29
N PRO A 239 2.11 7.32 -4.57
CA PRO A 239 1.84 8.66 -5.05
C PRO A 239 0.34 8.97 -5.19
N LEU A 240 -0.53 7.97 -5.44
CA LEU A 240 -1.99 8.17 -5.47
C LEU A 240 -2.56 8.55 -4.10
N CYS A 241 -2.11 7.86 -3.04
CA CYS A 241 -2.38 8.24 -1.65
C CYS A 241 -1.99 9.71 -1.41
N ALA A 242 -0.82 10.12 -1.89
CA ALA A 242 -0.30 11.47 -1.69
C ALA A 242 -0.94 12.55 -2.58
N TYR A 243 -1.69 12.17 -3.61
CA TYR A 243 -2.26 13.10 -4.59
C TYR A 243 -3.23 14.11 -3.96
N HIS A 244 -3.94 13.68 -2.90
CA HIS A 244 -4.92 14.48 -2.17
C HIS A 244 -4.45 14.90 -0.77
N VAL A 245 -3.14 15.00 -0.54
CA VAL A 245 -2.61 15.44 0.76
C VAL A 245 -3.22 16.78 1.18
N ASP A 246 -3.69 16.81 2.42
CA ASP A 246 -4.34 17.97 3.05
C ASP A 246 -5.69 18.42 2.45
N ASP A 247 -6.24 17.70 1.47
CA ASP A 247 -7.52 18.04 0.84
C ASP A 247 -8.72 17.86 1.77
N TRP A 248 -9.80 18.57 1.45
CA TRP A 248 -11.14 18.39 2.01
C TRP A 248 -12.09 17.92 0.89
N ILE A 249 -12.32 16.61 0.82
CA ILE A 249 -13.12 15.99 -0.22
C ILE A 249 -14.61 16.12 0.13
N GLN A 250 -15.39 16.75 -0.74
CA GLN A 250 -16.83 16.91 -0.54
C GLN A 250 -17.57 15.60 -0.82
N PRO A 251 -18.71 15.32 -0.13
CA PRO A 251 -19.48 14.10 -0.38
C PRO A 251 -19.94 13.93 -1.83
N SER A 252 -20.18 15.05 -2.54
CA SER A 252 -20.59 15.04 -3.95
C SER A 252 -19.48 14.63 -4.93
N GLU A 253 -18.23 14.59 -4.49
CA GLU A 253 -17.07 14.16 -5.30
C GLU A 253 -16.83 12.65 -5.17
N LEU A 254 -17.46 12.00 -4.19
CA LEU A 254 -17.23 10.60 -3.88
C LEU A 254 -18.22 9.67 -4.60
N PRO A 255 -17.79 8.44 -4.95
CA PRO A 255 -16.42 7.94 -4.82
C PRO A 255 -15.49 8.42 -5.96
N ILE A 256 -14.23 8.73 -5.62
CA ILE A 256 -13.17 9.04 -6.59
C ILE A 256 -12.46 7.73 -6.96
N ARG A 257 -12.21 7.51 -8.26
CA ARG A 257 -11.63 6.28 -8.80
C ARG A 257 -10.48 6.58 -9.76
N TYR A 258 -9.29 6.06 -9.47
CA TYR A 258 -8.09 6.20 -10.31
C TYR A 258 -7.58 4.85 -10.81
N ALA A 259 -7.30 4.78 -12.11
CA ALA A 259 -6.56 3.70 -12.74
C ALA A 259 -5.09 4.15 -12.88
N GLY A 260 -4.30 3.85 -11.86
CA GLY A 260 -2.90 4.25 -11.76
C GLY A 260 -1.98 3.37 -12.59
N PHE A 261 -1.23 3.95 -13.53
CA PHE A 261 -0.17 3.25 -14.24
C PHE A 261 1.21 3.72 -13.78
N SER A 262 2.08 2.76 -13.44
CA SER A 262 3.49 3.05 -13.18
C SER A 262 4.41 1.84 -13.38
N SER A 263 5.70 2.12 -13.61
CA SER A 263 6.75 1.17 -13.24
C SER A 263 6.90 1.16 -11.72
N CYS A 264 7.11 -0.02 -11.14
CA CYS A 264 7.23 -0.28 -9.72
C CYS A 264 8.63 -0.80 -9.41
N PHE A 265 9.27 -0.28 -8.36
CA PHE A 265 10.64 -0.61 -7.99
C PHE A 265 10.69 -1.22 -6.59
N ARG A 266 11.17 -2.46 -6.47
CA ARG A 266 11.26 -3.18 -5.19
C ARG A 266 12.63 -3.84 -5.01
N LYS A 267 13.27 -3.58 -3.86
CA LYS A 267 14.55 -4.21 -3.49
C LYS A 267 14.44 -5.73 -3.32
N GLU A 268 13.26 -6.25 -3.00
CA GLU A 268 13.01 -7.68 -2.77
C GLU A 268 13.93 -8.30 -1.69
N ALA A 269 14.38 -7.51 -0.71
CA ALA A 269 15.40 -7.90 0.26
C ALA A 269 14.96 -9.08 1.16
N GLY A 270 13.67 -9.21 1.48
CA GLY A 270 13.13 -10.32 2.29
C GLY A 270 12.95 -11.64 1.54
N SER A 271 13.12 -11.67 0.21
CA SER A 271 12.75 -12.81 -0.65
C SER A 271 13.90 -13.79 -0.96
N HIS A 272 14.96 -13.82 -0.15
CA HIS A 272 16.21 -14.54 -0.45
C HIS A 272 15.95 -15.99 -0.92
N GLY A 273 16.31 -16.28 -2.18
CA GLY A 273 16.22 -17.61 -2.78
C GLY A 273 14.86 -18.02 -3.35
N ARG A 274 13.78 -17.23 -3.19
CA ARG A 274 12.45 -17.52 -3.75
C ARG A 274 12.24 -16.83 -5.10
N ASP A 275 11.67 -17.58 -6.06
CA ASP A 275 11.28 -17.13 -7.40
C ASP A 275 12.36 -16.25 -8.07
N THR A 276 13.61 -16.71 -8.06
CA THR A 276 14.78 -15.93 -8.52
C THR A 276 14.99 -15.95 -10.04
N LEU A 277 14.25 -16.79 -10.75
CA LEU A 277 14.38 -16.99 -12.20
C LEU A 277 13.18 -16.41 -12.95
N GLY A 278 13.39 -16.11 -14.24
CA GLY A 278 12.36 -15.53 -15.10
C GLY A 278 12.09 -14.07 -14.78
N ILE A 279 10.82 -13.67 -14.93
CA ILE A 279 10.35 -12.29 -14.71
C ILE A 279 9.22 -12.20 -13.65
N PHE A 280 8.94 -13.28 -12.92
CA PHE A 280 7.84 -13.31 -11.94
C PHE A 280 8.10 -12.43 -10.70
N ARG A 281 9.32 -12.44 -10.17
CA ARG A 281 9.76 -11.61 -9.04
C ARG A 281 11.03 -10.86 -9.42
N VAL A 282 10.88 -9.56 -9.68
CA VAL A 282 11.91 -8.70 -10.26
C VAL A 282 11.99 -7.35 -9.57
N HIS A 283 13.10 -6.63 -9.75
CA HIS A 283 13.29 -5.31 -9.13
C HIS A 283 12.47 -4.21 -9.78
N GLN A 284 12.13 -4.36 -11.06
CA GLN A 284 11.32 -3.43 -11.83
C GLN A 284 10.22 -4.21 -12.55
N PHE A 285 8.98 -3.75 -12.46
CA PHE A 285 7.83 -4.33 -13.16
C PHE A 285 6.77 -3.25 -13.42
N GLU A 286 5.87 -3.46 -14.37
CA GLU A 286 4.75 -2.54 -14.60
C GLU A 286 3.48 -3.01 -13.89
N LYS A 287 2.66 -2.03 -13.45
CA LYS A 287 1.40 -2.30 -12.78
C LYS A 287 0.33 -1.29 -13.17
N VAL A 288 -0.89 -1.80 -13.39
CA VAL A 288 -2.12 -1.01 -13.39
C VAL A 288 -2.81 -1.23 -12.03
N GLU A 289 -3.00 -0.13 -11.31
CA GLU A 289 -3.54 -0.08 -9.95
C GLU A 289 -4.94 0.54 -9.95
N GLN A 290 -5.87 -0.07 -9.24
CA GLN A 290 -7.12 0.56 -8.83
C GLN A 290 -6.87 1.29 -7.50
N PHE A 291 -7.16 2.59 -7.45
CA PHE A 291 -7.15 3.36 -6.21
C PHE A 291 -8.46 4.10 -6.05
N CYS A 292 -9.12 3.92 -4.91
CA CYS A 292 -10.43 4.49 -4.64
C CYS A 292 -10.46 5.27 -3.33
N ILE A 293 -11.16 6.40 -3.37
CA ILE A 293 -11.45 7.23 -2.21
C ILE A 293 -12.96 7.20 -2.02
N THR A 294 -13.40 6.83 -0.82
CA THR A 294 -14.81 6.62 -0.50
C THR A 294 -15.23 7.40 0.74
N SER A 295 -16.54 7.58 0.88
CA SER A 295 -17.15 8.06 2.11
C SER A 295 -16.82 7.08 3.26
N PRO A 296 -16.51 7.59 4.48
CA PRO A 296 -16.33 6.73 5.64
C PRO A 296 -17.66 6.25 6.26
N ASN A 297 -18.80 6.74 5.75
CA ASN A 297 -20.11 6.47 6.33
C ASN A 297 -20.76 5.24 5.68
N GLY A 298 -21.61 4.56 6.44
CA GLY A 298 -22.34 3.39 5.94
C GLY A 298 -21.41 2.24 5.56
N ASN A 299 -21.70 1.60 4.44
CA ASN A 299 -20.91 0.47 3.93
C ASN A 299 -20.07 0.84 2.69
N ASP A 300 -20.04 2.11 2.28
CA ASP A 300 -19.51 2.57 0.99
C ASP A 300 -18.09 2.07 0.70
N SER A 301 -17.19 2.10 1.70
CA SER A 301 -15.83 1.59 1.55
C SER A 301 -15.78 0.06 1.39
N TRP A 302 -16.65 -0.68 2.08
CA TRP A 302 -16.67 -2.15 1.99
C TRP A 302 -17.33 -2.62 0.69
N ASP A 303 -18.37 -1.92 0.23
CA ASP A 303 -18.98 -2.16 -1.07
C ASP A 303 -17.96 -1.89 -2.19
N MET A 304 -17.19 -0.81 -2.08
CA MET A 304 -16.07 -0.52 -3.00
C MET A 304 -14.97 -1.58 -2.94
N HIS A 305 -14.65 -2.13 -1.76
CA HIS A 305 -13.66 -3.20 -1.62
C HIS A 305 -14.05 -4.43 -2.43
N GLU A 306 -15.33 -4.83 -2.35
CA GLU A 306 -15.87 -5.94 -3.13
C GLU A 306 -16.00 -5.59 -4.62
N GLU A 307 -16.33 -4.34 -5.00
CA GLU A 307 -16.32 -3.84 -6.39
C GLU A 307 -14.93 -3.93 -7.02
N MET A 308 -13.89 -3.44 -6.32
CA MET A 308 -12.50 -3.48 -6.80
C MET A 308 -11.98 -4.90 -6.97
N LEU A 309 -12.31 -5.80 -6.03
CA LEU A 309 -11.97 -7.22 -6.16
C LEU A 309 -12.67 -7.83 -7.37
N LYS A 310 -13.95 -7.54 -7.55
CA LYS A 310 -14.74 -8.01 -8.70
C LYS A 310 -14.17 -7.50 -10.03
N ASN A 311 -13.72 -6.25 -10.10
CA ASN A 311 -13.04 -5.72 -11.29
C ASN A 311 -11.79 -6.53 -11.63
N SER A 312 -10.97 -6.85 -10.63
CA SER A 312 -9.80 -7.71 -10.84
C SER A 312 -10.21 -9.12 -11.29
N GLU A 313 -11.21 -9.73 -10.64
CA GLU A 313 -11.74 -11.02 -11.08
C GLU A 313 -12.18 -11.00 -12.54
N GLU A 314 -13.07 -10.08 -12.93
CA GLU A 314 -13.57 -9.96 -14.30
C GLU A 314 -12.44 -9.75 -15.32
N PHE A 315 -11.40 -9.00 -14.96
CA PHE A 315 -10.20 -8.82 -15.81
C PHE A 315 -9.49 -10.15 -16.07
N TYR A 316 -9.25 -10.96 -15.03
CA TYR A 316 -8.62 -12.28 -15.18
C TYR A 316 -9.56 -13.31 -15.84
N GLN A 317 -10.88 -13.14 -15.70
CA GLN A 317 -11.87 -13.94 -16.41
C GLN A 317 -11.87 -13.66 -17.92
N GLU A 318 -11.76 -12.40 -18.34
CA GLU A 318 -11.61 -11.99 -19.75
C GLU A 318 -10.30 -12.53 -20.36
N LEU A 319 -9.23 -12.61 -19.55
CA LEU A 319 -7.98 -13.29 -19.90
C LEU A 319 -8.06 -14.82 -19.83
N LYS A 320 -9.18 -15.39 -19.39
CA LYS A 320 -9.42 -16.83 -19.16
C LYS A 320 -8.33 -17.52 -18.34
N LEU A 321 -7.82 -16.84 -17.30
CA LEU A 321 -6.82 -17.38 -16.38
C LEU A 321 -7.52 -17.95 -15.14
N PRO A 322 -7.43 -19.27 -14.85
CA PRO A 322 -8.03 -19.84 -13.65
C PRO A 322 -7.38 -19.29 -12.38
N TYR A 323 -8.18 -19.02 -11.35
CA TYR A 323 -7.70 -18.42 -10.10
C TYR A 323 -8.47 -18.89 -8.88
N GLN A 324 -7.95 -18.53 -7.71
CA GLN A 324 -8.66 -18.56 -6.43
C GLN A 324 -8.57 -17.20 -5.74
N ILE A 325 -9.60 -16.86 -4.97
CA ILE A 325 -9.59 -15.71 -4.06
C ILE A 325 -9.32 -16.22 -2.66
N VAL A 326 -8.32 -15.66 -2.01
CA VAL A 326 -7.98 -15.95 -0.62
C VAL A 326 -8.18 -14.71 0.25
N ALA A 327 -8.77 -14.89 1.43
CA ALA A 327 -8.79 -13.88 2.47
C ALA A 327 -7.54 -14.03 3.33
N ILE A 328 -6.80 -12.94 3.48
CA ILE A 328 -5.50 -12.95 4.13
C ILE A 328 -5.67 -12.92 5.64
N VAL A 329 -4.90 -13.78 6.31
CA VAL A 329 -4.90 -13.89 7.77
C VAL A 329 -4.41 -12.62 8.44
N SER A 330 -4.92 -12.35 9.63
CA SER A 330 -4.68 -11.11 10.36
C SER A 330 -3.21 -10.83 10.68
N GLY A 331 -2.38 -11.86 10.91
CA GLY A 331 -0.94 -11.71 11.13
C GLY A 331 -0.14 -11.30 9.89
N ALA A 332 -0.68 -11.59 8.68
CA ALA A 332 -0.05 -11.24 7.40
C ALA A 332 -0.59 -9.94 6.79
N LEU A 333 -1.50 -9.24 7.48
CA LEU A 333 -1.95 -7.92 7.07
C LEU A 333 -0.85 -6.89 7.37
N ASN A 334 -0.54 -6.06 6.38
CA ASN A 334 0.28 -4.88 6.63
C ASN A 334 -0.45 -3.91 7.60
N ASP A 335 0.27 -2.96 8.19
CA ASP A 335 -0.32 -2.03 9.15
C ASP A 335 -1.46 -1.17 8.59
N ALA A 336 -1.54 -0.98 7.27
CA ALA A 336 -2.58 -0.12 6.68
C ALA A 336 -3.91 -0.86 6.46
N ALA A 337 -3.87 -2.12 6.06
CA ALA A 337 -5.05 -2.88 5.68
C ALA A 337 -5.87 -3.30 6.91
N ALA A 338 -7.17 -2.99 6.90
CA ALA A 338 -8.16 -3.56 7.83
C ALA A 338 -8.60 -4.96 7.37
N LYS A 339 -8.64 -5.17 6.05
CA LYS A 339 -8.95 -6.44 5.40
C LYS A 339 -8.26 -6.49 4.04
N LYS A 340 -7.79 -7.67 3.64
CA LYS A 340 -7.11 -7.90 2.36
C LYS A 340 -7.56 -9.21 1.72
N TYR A 341 -7.78 -9.16 0.41
CA TYR A 341 -7.97 -10.33 -0.43
C TYR A 341 -6.84 -10.39 -1.45
N ASP A 342 -6.38 -11.59 -1.74
CA ASP A 342 -5.48 -11.82 -2.87
C ASP A 342 -6.16 -12.70 -3.91
N LEU A 343 -5.98 -12.36 -5.19
CA LEU A 343 -6.31 -13.24 -6.32
C LEU A 343 -5.02 -13.97 -6.70
N GLU A 344 -5.05 -15.28 -6.53
CA GLU A 344 -3.94 -16.15 -6.88
C GLU A 344 -4.31 -16.93 -8.15
N ALA A 345 -3.58 -16.72 -9.23
CA ALA A 345 -3.81 -17.44 -10.48
C ALA A 345 -3.09 -18.79 -10.48
N TRP A 346 -3.64 -19.76 -11.20
CA TRP A 346 -3.07 -21.08 -11.35
C TRP A 346 -1.87 -21.05 -12.31
N PHE A 347 -0.75 -21.64 -11.89
CA PHE A 347 0.44 -21.84 -12.72
C PHE A 347 0.59 -23.32 -13.07
N PRO A 348 0.18 -23.76 -14.28
CA PRO A 348 0.09 -25.17 -14.65
C PRO A 348 1.39 -25.96 -14.51
N ALA A 349 2.55 -25.36 -14.82
CA ALA A 349 3.81 -26.11 -14.80
C ALA A 349 4.27 -26.46 -13.38
N SER A 350 3.96 -25.58 -12.41
CA SER A 350 4.29 -25.77 -10.99
C SER A 350 3.13 -26.33 -10.16
N GLN A 351 1.96 -26.50 -10.78
CA GLN A 351 0.73 -27.00 -10.15
C GLN A 351 0.38 -26.28 -8.84
N THR A 352 0.48 -24.96 -8.85
CA THR A 352 0.24 -24.15 -7.67
C THR A 352 -0.42 -22.83 -8.02
N TYR A 353 -1.09 -22.22 -7.04
CA TYR A 353 -1.59 -20.86 -7.15
C TYR A 353 -0.50 -19.87 -6.75
N ARG A 354 -0.46 -18.73 -7.44
CA ARG A 354 0.48 -17.64 -7.20
C ARG A 354 -0.24 -16.30 -7.24
N GLU A 355 0.04 -15.45 -6.26
CA GLU A 355 -0.51 -14.10 -6.13
C GLU A 355 -0.25 -13.24 -7.39
N LEU A 356 -1.33 -12.76 -8.03
CA LEU A 356 -1.29 -11.76 -9.10
C LEU A 356 -1.89 -10.42 -8.67
N VAL A 357 -2.85 -10.44 -7.76
CA VAL A 357 -3.51 -9.24 -7.25
C VAL A 357 -3.58 -9.29 -5.75
N SER A 358 -3.41 -8.13 -5.14
CA SER A 358 -3.82 -7.86 -3.77
C SER A 358 -4.83 -6.72 -3.75
N CYS A 359 -5.85 -6.80 -2.90
CA CYS A 359 -6.98 -5.87 -2.81
C CYS A 359 -7.28 -5.54 -1.34
N SER A 360 -7.02 -4.31 -0.92
CA SER A 360 -7.08 -3.89 0.48
C SER A 360 -8.07 -2.74 0.72
N ASN A 361 -8.81 -2.83 1.82
CA ASN A 361 -9.47 -1.67 2.41
C ASN A 361 -8.63 -1.17 3.59
N CYS A 362 -8.13 0.06 3.48
CA CYS A 362 -7.29 0.68 4.50
C CYS A 362 -8.05 1.62 5.43
N THR A 363 -9.39 1.69 5.29
CA THR A 363 -10.27 2.61 6.02
C THR A 363 -9.67 4.02 6.06
N ASP A 364 -9.74 4.70 7.21
CA ASP A 364 -9.17 6.03 7.40
C ASP A 364 -7.68 6.02 7.83
N TYR A 365 -7.03 4.86 7.84
CA TYR A 365 -5.69 4.73 8.41
C TYR A 365 -4.66 5.57 7.65
N GLN A 366 -4.66 5.48 6.32
CA GLN A 366 -3.75 6.24 5.47
C GLN A 366 -4.17 7.71 5.39
N SER A 367 -5.47 7.99 5.20
CA SER A 367 -6.00 9.36 5.06
C SER A 367 -5.76 10.22 6.30
N ARG A 368 -5.74 9.64 7.52
CA ARG A 368 -5.35 10.37 8.74
C ARG A 368 -3.92 10.89 8.72
N ARG A 369 -2.96 10.12 8.20
CA ARG A 369 -1.55 10.57 8.11
C ARG A 369 -1.35 11.62 7.02
N LEU A 370 -2.12 11.48 5.94
CA LEU A 370 -2.08 12.34 4.77
C LEU A 370 -3.00 13.55 4.91
N GLU A 371 -3.78 13.59 5.99
CA GLU A 371 -4.73 14.65 6.31
C GLU A 371 -5.81 14.86 5.22
N ILE A 372 -6.25 13.77 4.60
CA ILE A 372 -7.32 13.75 3.57
C ILE A 372 -8.67 13.63 4.26
N ARG A 373 -9.41 14.74 4.29
CA ARG A 373 -10.57 14.89 5.16
C ARG A 373 -11.87 14.76 4.36
N TYR A 374 -12.92 14.32 5.05
CA TYR A 374 -14.26 14.20 4.48
C TYR A 374 -15.11 15.43 4.85
N GLY A 375 -15.75 16.04 3.86
CA GLY A 375 -16.70 17.14 4.03
C GLY A 375 -16.06 18.52 4.25
N GLN A 376 -16.64 19.30 5.16
CA GLN A 376 -16.11 20.58 5.63
C GLN A 376 -16.08 20.57 7.15
N LYS A 377 -15.11 21.26 7.75
CA LYS A 377 -15.11 21.46 9.20
C LYS A 377 -16.30 22.32 9.61
N LYS A 378 -17.38 21.72 10.11
CA LYS A 378 -18.47 22.51 10.71
C LYS A 378 -18.00 23.09 12.04
N ASN A 379 -18.41 24.32 12.35
CA ASN A 379 -18.04 25.01 13.60
C ASN A 379 -18.40 24.23 14.89
N ASN A 380 -19.32 23.26 14.80
CA ASN A 380 -19.79 22.43 15.92
C ASN A 380 -19.23 20.99 15.92
N GLU A 381 -18.43 20.59 14.93
CA GLU A 381 -17.84 19.24 14.91
C GLU A 381 -16.59 19.19 15.80
N GLN A 382 -16.61 18.29 16.79
CA GLN A 382 -15.49 18.12 17.73
C GLN A 382 -14.28 17.43 17.10
N ALA A 383 -14.45 16.68 16.00
CA ALA A 383 -13.40 15.92 15.34
C ALA A 383 -13.55 15.97 13.81
N LYS A 384 -12.40 15.97 13.11
CA LYS A 384 -12.37 15.81 11.66
C LYS A 384 -12.79 14.38 11.30
N GLN A 385 -13.62 14.23 10.28
CA GLN A 385 -13.80 12.95 9.60
C GLN A 385 -12.80 12.83 8.45
N TYR A 386 -12.41 11.60 8.14
CA TYR A 386 -11.44 11.27 7.11
C TYR A 386 -12.07 10.29 6.13
N VAL A 387 -11.73 10.42 4.84
CA VAL A 387 -12.19 9.48 3.81
C VAL A 387 -11.57 8.10 4.00
N HIS A 388 -12.19 7.07 3.43
CA HIS A 388 -11.59 5.74 3.38
C HIS A 388 -10.80 5.56 2.08
N LEU A 389 -9.56 5.04 2.19
CA LEU A 389 -8.69 4.76 1.05
C LEU A 389 -8.62 3.26 0.79
N LEU A 390 -8.72 2.88 -0.48
CA LEU A 390 -8.65 1.50 -0.94
C LEU A 390 -7.70 1.38 -2.13
N ASN A 391 -7.01 0.25 -2.20
CA ASN A 391 -6.13 -0.08 -3.30
C ASN A 391 -6.34 -1.51 -3.77
N SER A 392 -6.15 -1.74 -5.06
CA SER A 392 -6.12 -3.09 -5.61
C SER A 392 -5.30 -3.15 -6.88
N THR A 393 -4.43 -4.13 -7.00
CA THR A 393 -3.82 -4.43 -8.30
C THR A 393 -4.92 -4.82 -9.29
N LEU A 394 -4.96 -4.20 -10.47
CA LEU A 394 -5.71 -4.80 -11.59
C LEU A 394 -4.84 -5.84 -12.28
N THR A 395 -3.61 -5.45 -12.64
CA THR A 395 -2.62 -6.35 -13.23
C THR A 395 -1.21 -5.86 -12.94
N ALA A 396 -0.39 -6.73 -12.34
CA ALA A 396 1.06 -6.64 -12.42
C ALA A 396 1.50 -7.40 -13.68
N THR A 397 2.02 -6.68 -14.67
CA THR A 397 2.06 -7.21 -16.04
C THR A 397 3.05 -8.34 -16.20
N GLU A 398 4.24 -8.27 -15.59
CA GLU A 398 5.23 -9.34 -15.67
C GLU A 398 4.72 -10.66 -15.07
N ARG A 399 4.07 -10.62 -13.90
CA ARG A 399 3.48 -11.83 -13.30
C ARG A 399 2.32 -12.36 -14.15
N THR A 400 1.48 -11.47 -14.67
CA THR A 400 0.36 -11.85 -15.55
C THR A 400 0.86 -12.44 -16.86
N MET A 401 1.94 -11.90 -17.45
CA MET A 401 2.62 -12.48 -18.60
C MET A 401 3.08 -13.90 -18.29
N CYS A 402 3.74 -14.15 -17.16
CA CYS A 402 4.15 -15.51 -16.77
C CYS A 402 2.95 -16.48 -16.73
N CYS A 403 1.82 -16.06 -16.17
CA CYS A 403 0.61 -16.88 -16.11
C CYS A 403 0.00 -17.13 -17.50
N ILE A 404 -0.06 -16.11 -18.37
CA ILE A 404 -0.50 -16.25 -19.76
C ILE A 404 0.37 -17.26 -20.49
N LEU A 405 1.70 -17.14 -20.39
CA LEU A 405 2.63 -18.03 -21.06
C LEU A 405 2.39 -19.49 -20.66
N GLU A 406 2.30 -19.79 -19.36
CA GLU A 406 2.08 -21.17 -18.92
C GLU A 406 0.69 -21.69 -19.27
N THR A 407 -0.34 -20.84 -19.22
CA THR A 407 -1.74 -21.22 -19.47
C THR A 407 -2.04 -21.41 -20.96
N TYR A 408 -1.45 -20.61 -21.84
CA TYR A 408 -1.74 -20.61 -23.27
C TYR A 408 -0.68 -21.32 -24.13
N GLN A 409 0.30 -21.99 -23.52
CA GLN A 409 1.31 -22.74 -24.26
C GLN A 409 0.73 -23.89 -25.09
N LYS A 410 1.31 -24.06 -26.28
CA LYS A 410 1.14 -25.17 -27.23
C LYS A 410 2.49 -25.85 -27.47
N GLU A 411 2.50 -26.84 -28.35
CA GLU A 411 3.72 -27.61 -28.67
C GLU A 411 4.82 -26.75 -29.31
N ASP A 412 4.45 -25.71 -30.07
CA ASP A 412 5.32 -24.89 -30.91
C ASP A 412 5.29 -23.39 -30.58
N GLY A 413 4.58 -22.97 -29.52
CA GLY A 413 4.46 -21.57 -29.15
C GLY A 413 3.45 -21.31 -28.03
N VAL A 414 2.93 -20.09 -27.99
CA VAL A 414 1.93 -19.63 -27.03
C VAL A 414 0.83 -18.86 -27.75
N GLU A 415 -0.43 -19.20 -27.51
CA GLU A 415 -1.58 -18.41 -27.99
C GLU A 415 -1.71 -17.09 -27.23
N ILE A 416 -2.15 -16.04 -27.91
CA ILE A 416 -2.43 -14.75 -27.28
C ILE A 416 -3.91 -14.73 -26.87
N PRO A 417 -4.25 -14.40 -25.61
CA PRO A 417 -5.63 -14.24 -25.18
C PRO A 417 -6.41 -13.31 -26.12
N GLU A 418 -7.61 -13.71 -26.50
CA GLU A 418 -8.43 -13.02 -27.52
C GLU A 418 -8.57 -11.52 -27.25
N VAL A 419 -8.81 -11.15 -25.98
CA VAL A 419 -8.95 -9.76 -25.53
C VAL A 419 -7.68 -8.92 -25.69
N LEU A 420 -6.50 -9.55 -25.76
CA LEU A 420 -5.22 -8.86 -25.98
C LEU A 420 -4.84 -8.73 -27.45
N GLN A 421 -5.45 -9.49 -28.36
CA GLN A 421 -5.08 -9.51 -29.78
C GLN A 421 -5.20 -8.13 -30.45
N PRO A 422 -6.23 -7.30 -30.19
CA PRO A 422 -6.30 -5.95 -30.74
C PRO A 422 -5.10 -5.07 -30.35
N TYR A 423 -4.62 -5.19 -29.10
CA TYR A 423 -3.46 -4.45 -28.59
C TYR A 423 -2.12 -5.05 -29.05
N MET A 424 -2.14 -6.31 -29.50
CA MET A 424 -0.99 -7.01 -30.09
C MET A 424 -0.89 -6.84 -31.62
N GLY A 425 -1.62 -5.89 -32.20
CA GLY A 425 -1.64 -5.66 -33.64
C GLY A 425 -2.31 -6.78 -34.43
N GLY A 426 -3.29 -7.46 -33.83
CA GLY A 426 -4.03 -8.57 -34.44
C GLY A 426 -3.32 -9.92 -34.38
N LYS A 427 -2.15 -10.01 -33.75
CA LYS A 427 -1.47 -11.30 -33.56
C LYS A 427 -2.27 -12.18 -32.61
N SER A 428 -2.45 -13.45 -32.97
CA SER A 428 -3.12 -14.48 -32.15
C SER A 428 -2.17 -15.54 -31.60
N PHE A 429 -0.92 -15.59 -32.07
CA PHE A 429 0.03 -16.65 -31.71
C PHE A 429 1.48 -16.14 -31.68
N LEU A 430 2.26 -16.64 -30.72
CA LEU A 430 3.68 -16.40 -30.54
C LEU A 430 4.46 -17.71 -30.77
N PRO A 431 5.11 -17.90 -31.93
CA PRO A 431 5.87 -19.11 -32.22
C PRO A 431 7.21 -19.13 -31.47
N PHE A 432 7.69 -20.33 -31.12
CA PHE A 432 9.04 -20.49 -30.59
C PHE A 432 10.10 -20.08 -31.62
N LYS A 433 11.08 -19.29 -31.18
CA LYS A 433 12.23 -18.84 -31.98
C LYS A 433 13.41 -19.81 -31.90
N THR A 434 13.46 -20.60 -30.83
CA THR A 434 14.47 -21.64 -30.63
C THR A 434 13.79 -23.00 -30.49
N LYS A 435 14.48 -24.07 -30.89
CA LYS A 435 13.94 -25.42 -30.72
C LYS A 435 13.99 -25.79 -29.23
N PRO A 436 12.93 -26.41 -28.68
CA PRO A 436 12.99 -26.99 -27.34
C PRO A 436 14.18 -27.94 -27.23
N ALA A 437 14.91 -27.88 -26.12
CA ALA A 437 15.95 -28.86 -25.86
C ALA A 437 15.34 -30.28 -25.87
N PRO A 438 15.96 -31.28 -26.51
CA PRO A 438 15.46 -32.65 -26.47
C PRO A 438 15.41 -33.12 -25.02
N GLU A 439 14.30 -33.77 -24.63
CA GLU A 439 14.13 -34.31 -23.28
C GLU A 439 15.37 -35.10 -22.88
N ALA A 440 16.03 -34.71 -21.79
CA ALA A 440 17.14 -35.46 -21.24
C ALA A 440 16.62 -36.87 -20.89
N LYS A 441 17.03 -37.88 -21.66
CA LYS A 441 16.71 -39.28 -21.38
C LYS A 441 17.13 -39.56 -19.93
N GLY A 442 16.13 -39.77 -19.07
CA GLY A 442 16.33 -39.93 -17.64
C GLY A 442 17.45 -40.93 -17.37
N LYS A 443 18.44 -40.51 -16.56
CA LYS A 443 19.33 -41.47 -15.91
C LYS A 443 18.43 -42.39 -15.10
N LYS A 444 18.26 -43.64 -15.56
CA LYS A 444 17.75 -44.72 -14.72
C LYS A 444 18.59 -44.71 -13.46
N SER A 445 18.00 -44.32 -12.33
CA SER A 445 18.54 -44.64 -11.02
C SER A 445 18.71 -46.16 -11.00
N LYS A 446 19.95 -46.62 -10.83
CA LYS A 446 20.20 -48.03 -10.52
C LYS A 446 19.56 -48.31 -9.16
N ALA A 447 18.91 -49.47 -9.10
CA ALA A 447 18.10 -50.00 -8.01
C ALA A 447 18.76 -49.96 -6.64
#